data_AF-A0A660XM13-F1
#
_entry.id   AF-A0A660XM13-F1
#
_cell.length_a   1.000
_cell.length_b   1.000
_cell.length_c   1.000
_cell.angle_alpha   90.00
_cell.angle_beta   90.00
_cell.angle_gamma   90.00
#
_symmetry.space_group_name_H-M   'P 1'
#
loop_
_entity.id
_entity.type
_entity.pdbx_description
1 polymer ?
#
loop_
_entity_poly.entity_id
_entity_poly.type
_entity_poly.pdbx_seq_one_letter_code
_entity_poly.pdbx_strand_id
1 'polypeptide(L)'
;MKRRTTLLCIIFLLFLVACDLKPEGPPELSNEEHAIISAVLDSIMHQGHPLGTIDVYDLTTTSTNCPSLHIAFEQDSIGSDSLLNNYYNANRIRYALNMDKLPNYVMLKDTEEAEPYSGYTAFTRPGISNDGLLAIVEYSSMSAPLAGCGMAALLEKEDGEWQIVWVEMIWIS
;
A
#
# COMPACT_ATOMS: atom_id res chain seq x y z
N MET A 1 2.35 -25.38 -52.26
CA MET A 1 1.86 -26.00 -51.00
C MET A 1 2.76 -25.85 -49.77
N LYS A 2 3.98 -25.27 -49.85
CA LYS A 2 4.91 -25.18 -48.68
C LYS A 2 4.75 -23.96 -47.75
N ARG A 3 3.96 -22.94 -48.10
CA ARG A 3 3.82 -21.70 -47.30
C ARG A 3 2.75 -21.75 -46.18
N ARG A 4 1.79 -22.67 -46.25
CA ARG A 4 0.70 -22.75 -45.25
C ARG A 4 1.12 -23.50 -43.98
N THR A 5 2.06 -24.43 -44.09
CA THR A 5 2.55 -25.23 -42.95
C THR A 5 3.43 -24.41 -42.01
N THR A 6 4.22 -23.48 -42.53
CA THR A 6 5.10 -22.63 -41.71
C THR A 6 4.32 -21.62 -40.87
N LEU A 7 3.20 -21.11 -41.38
CA LEU A 7 2.37 -20.13 -40.66
C LEU A 7 1.65 -20.77 -39.45
N LEU A 8 1.20 -22.02 -39.60
CA LEU A 8 0.55 -22.79 -38.53
C LEU A 8 1.50 -23.12 -37.38
N CYS A 9 2.78 -23.42 -37.66
CA CYS A 9 3.77 -23.65 -36.62
C CYS A 9 4.08 -22.40 -35.78
N ILE A 10 4.06 -21.20 -36.38
CA ILE A 10 4.31 -19.94 -35.66
C ILE A 10 3.15 -19.61 -34.71
N ILE A 11 1.91 -19.84 -35.14
CA ILE A 11 0.72 -19.62 -34.30
C ILE A 11 0.71 -20.61 -33.12
N PHE A 12 1.11 -21.87 -33.34
CA PHE A 12 1.21 -22.86 -32.26
C PHE A 12 2.35 -22.54 -31.27
N LEU A 13 3.48 -22.00 -31.74
CA LEU A 13 4.57 -21.53 -30.88
C LEU A 13 4.18 -20.30 -30.05
N LEU A 14 3.39 -19.38 -30.60
CA LEU A 14 2.85 -18.24 -29.85
C LEU A 14 1.82 -18.67 -28.79
N PHE A 15 1.03 -19.71 -29.06
CA PHE A 15 0.10 -20.28 -28.06
C PHE A 15 0.82 -21.04 -26.93
N LEU A 16 1.99 -21.64 -27.20
CA LEU A 16 2.78 -22.33 -26.17
C LEU A 16 3.55 -21.38 -25.25
N VAL A 17 3.86 -20.15 -25.70
CA VAL A 17 4.44 -19.10 -24.84
C VAL A 17 3.37 -18.41 -23.98
N ALA A 18 2.09 -18.55 -24.33
CA ALA A 18 0.98 -17.98 -23.56
C ALA A 18 0.50 -18.86 -22.38
N CYS A 19 1.10 -20.04 -22.18
CA CYS A 19 0.64 -21.05 -21.20
C CYS A 19 1.48 -21.13 -19.91
N ASP A 20 2.04 -20.02 -19.45
CA ASP A 20 2.61 -19.93 -18.08
C ASP A 20 2.25 -18.61 -17.37
N LEU A 21 1.15 -17.99 -17.80
CA LEU A 21 0.48 -16.95 -17.01
C LEU A 21 -0.21 -17.65 -15.84
N LYS A 22 0.52 -17.87 -14.74
CA LYS A 22 -0.11 -17.88 -13.43
C LYS A 22 -1.07 -16.70 -13.38
N PRO A 23 -2.30 -16.82 -12.83
CA PRO A 23 -3.09 -15.62 -12.56
C PRO A 23 -2.18 -14.71 -11.72
N GLU A 24 -1.70 -13.62 -12.32
CA GLU A 24 -0.76 -12.73 -11.66
C GLU A 24 -1.48 -12.24 -10.41
N GLY A 25 -0.93 -12.61 -9.25
CA GLY A 25 -1.36 -12.06 -7.98
C GLY A 25 -1.30 -10.52 -8.03
N PRO A 26 -1.88 -9.83 -7.04
CA PRO A 26 -1.74 -8.39 -6.97
C PRO A 26 -0.25 -8.02 -7.02
N PRO A 27 0.13 -6.92 -7.69
CA PRO A 27 1.52 -6.50 -7.79
C PRO A 27 2.11 -6.28 -6.41
N GLU A 28 3.35 -6.72 -6.21
CA GLU A 28 4.13 -6.39 -5.01
C GLU A 28 4.46 -4.90 -4.97
N LEU A 29 4.55 -4.36 -3.74
CA LEU A 29 5.10 -3.03 -3.53
C LEU A 29 6.59 -2.96 -3.89
N SER A 30 6.98 -1.81 -4.44
CA SER A 30 8.38 -1.45 -4.66
C SER A 30 9.14 -1.28 -3.34
N ASN A 31 10.47 -1.23 -3.39
CA ASN A 31 11.28 -1.00 -2.20
C ASN A 31 10.99 0.37 -1.56
N GLU A 32 10.68 1.37 -2.39
CA GLU A 32 10.35 2.72 -1.93
C GLU A 32 9.04 2.72 -1.13
N GLU A 33 8.02 2.03 -1.64
CA GLU A 33 6.73 1.90 -0.96
C GLU A 33 6.85 1.13 0.37
N HIS A 34 7.71 0.10 0.42
CA HIS A 34 8.02 -0.58 1.68
C HIS A 34 8.75 0.33 2.67
N ALA A 35 9.68 1.18 2.20
CA ALA A 35 10.39 2.13 3.07
C ALA A 35 9.42 3.15 3.70
N ILE A 36 8.47 3.65 2.92
CA ILE A 36 7.40 4.55 3.42
C ILE A 36 6.56 3.87 4.50
N ILE A 37 6.07 2.65 4.23
CA ILE A 37 5.29 1.89 5.21
C ILE A 37 6.12 1.59 6.47
N SER A 38 7.39 1.25 6.32
CA SER A 38 8.30 0.99 7.44
C SER A 38 8.50 2.22 8.31
N ALA A 39 8.67 3.41 7.73
CA ALA A 39 8.77 4.65 8.50
C ALA A 39 7.51 4.92 9.34
N VAL A 40 6.33 4.61 8.82
CA VAL A 40 5.07 4.71 9.59
C VAL A 40 5.00 3.67 10.69
N LEU A 41 5.34 2.41 10.39
CA LEU A 41 5.38 1.33 11.39
C LEU A 41 6.36 1.62 12.53
N ASP A 42 7.52 2.18 12.20
CA ASP A 42 8.52 2.59 13.20
C ASP A 42 7.93 3.66 14.10
N SER A 43 7.26 4.68 13.55
CA SER A 43 6.58 5.71 14.34
C SER A 43 5.52 5.11 15.26
N ILE A 44 4.68 4.19 14.77
CA ILE A 44 3.65 3.50 15.58
C ILE A 44 4.31 2.70 16.71
N MET A 45 5.38 1.96 16.43
CA MET A 45 6.10 1.18 17.43
C MET A 45 6.68 2.07 18.53
N HIS A 46 7.32 3.19 18.17
CA HIS A 46 7.90 4.14 19.12
C HIS A 46 6.86 4.82 20.02
N GLN A 47 5.60 4.93 19.58
CA GLN A 47 4.50 5.47 20.39
C GLN A 47 4.03 4.52 21.51
N GLY A 48 4.65 3.35 21.66
CA GLY A 48 4.49 2.47 22.82
C GLY A 48 3.56 1.30 22.57
N HIS A 49 3.71 0.61 21.43
CA HIS A 49 2.90 -0.56 21.12
C HIS A 49 3.12 -1.66 22.19
N PRO A 50 2.07 -2.08 22.92
CA PRO A 50 2.20 -2.78 24.20
C PRO A 50 2.78 -4.19 24.11
N LEU A 51 2.78 -4.79 22.91
CA LEU A 51 3.16 -6.18 22.68
C LEU A 51 4.52 -6.33 21.99
N GLY A 52 5.19 -5.23 21.63
CA GLY A 52 6.46 -5.28 20.89
C GLY A 52 6.34 -5.84 19.47
N THR A 53 5.13 -6.12 19.00
CA THR A 53 4.80 -6.52 17.63
C THR A 53 3.63 -5.70 17.10
N ILE A 54 3.55 -5.56 15.77
CA ILE A 54 2.40 -4.96 15.06
C ILE A 54 1.86 -6.01 14.08
N ASP A 55 0.58 -6.35 14.23
CA ASP A 55 -0.11 -7.26 13.32
C ASP A 55 -0.61 -6.46 12.10
N VAL A 56 -0.07 -6.81 10.92
CA VAL A 56 -0.47 -6.25 9.63
C VAL A 56 -1.18 -7.33 8.84
N TYR A 57 -2.26 -6.98 8.14
CA TYR A 57 -3.09 -7.99 7.47
C TYR A 57 -2.90 -7.99 5.96
N ASP A 58 -2.99 -9.20 5.38
CA ASP A 58 -2.59 -9.50 4.00
C ASP A 58 -3.45 -8.87 2.90
N LEU A 59 -4.53 -8.20 3.26
CA LEU A 59 -5.47 -7.58 2.32
C LEU A 59 -5.42 -6.06 2.45
N THR A 60 -4.30 -5.52 2.00
CA THR A 60 -4.08 -4.09 1.97
C THR A 60 -4.96 -3.41 0.93
N THR A 61 -5.59 -2.33 1.37
CA THR A 61 -6.90 -1.92 0.87
C THR A 61 -6.80 -1.15 -0.47
N THR A 62 -7.92 -1.08 -1.19
CA THR A 62 -8.08 -0.20 -2.36
C THR A 62 -8.97 1.01 -2.07
N SER A 63 -9.40 1.19 -0.82
CA SER A 63 -10.28 2.29 -0.43
C SER A 63 -9.42 3.48 -0.02
N THR A 64 -9.64 4.63 -0.66
CA THR A 64 -8.97 5.89 -0.30
C THR A 64 -10.02 6.94 0.03
N ASN A 65 -9.71 7.84 0.96
CA ASN A 65 -10.55 8.98 1.28
C ASN A 65 -9.99 10.27 0.67
N CYS A 66 -9.72 10.23 -0.64
CA CYS A 66 -9.15 11.37 -1.38
C CYS A 66 -9.89 12.70 -1.17
N PRO A 67 -11.24 12.76 -1.07
CA PRO A 67 -11.94 14.01 -0.78
C PRO A 67 -11.55 14.61 0.58
N SER A 68 -11.44 13.79 1.62
CA SER A 68 -11.04 14.27 2.95
C SER A 68 -9.58 14.72 2.96
N LEU A 69 -8.71 14.02 2.25
CA LEU A 69 -7.30 14.42 2.07
C LEU A 69 -7.17 15.75 1.34
N HIS A 70 -7.95 15.98 0.28
CA HIS A 70 -7.97 17.26 -0.42
C HIS A 70 -8.33 18.42 0.52
N ILE A 71 -9.38 18.24 1.32
CA ILE A 71 -9.81 19.27 2.30
C ILE A 71 -8.72 19.52 3.33
N ALA A 72 -8.12 18.47 3.89
CA ALA A 72 -7.06 18.60 4.89
C ALA A 72 -5.82 19.32 4.31
N PHE A 73 -5.40 18.95 3.10
CA PHE A 73 -4.26 19.59 2.43
C PHE A 73 -4.53 21.05 2.05
N GLU A 74 -5.75 21.39 1.64
CA GLU A 74 -6.14 22.79 1.42
C GLU A 74 -6.10 23.60 2.72
N GLN A 75 -6.59 23.04 3.83
CA GLN A 75 -6.59 23.71 5.14
C GLN A 75 -5.16 23.99 5.63
N ASP A 76 -4.26 23.02 5.44
CA ASP A 76 -2.87 23.11 5.90
C ASP A 76 -1.91 23.68 4.85
N SER A 77 -2.44 24.17 3.72
CA SER A 77 -1.65 24.79 2.63
C SER A 77 -0.58 23.87 2.02
N ILE A 78 -0.87 22.56 1.93
CA ILE A 78 0.02 21.54 1.39
C ILE A 78 -0.19 21.42 -0.14
N GLY A 79 0.80 21.87 -0.92
CA GLY A 79 0.80 21.73 -2.38
C GLY A 79 0.97 20.28 -2.81
N SER A 80 -0.02 19.71 -3.49
CA SER A 80 -0.17 18.24 -3.50
C SER A 80 -0.81 17.64 -4.75
N ASP A 81 -1.07 18.42 -5.80
CA ASP A 81 -1.89 17.98 -6.94
C ASP A 81 -1.37 16.68 -7.60
N SER A 82 -0.03 16.57 -7.79
CA SER A 82 0.55 15.33 -8.34
C SER A 82 0.53 14.16 -7.34
N LEU A 83 0.71 14.46 -6.05
CA LEU A 83 0.76 13.48 -4.98
C LEU A 83 -0.60 12.80 -4.79
N LEU A 84 -1.68 13.57 -4.65
CA LEU A 84 -3.03 13.02 -4.45
C LEU A 84 -3.53 12.27 -5.69
N ASN A 85 -3.20 12.73 -6.90
CA ASN A 85 -3.52 11.99 -8.12
C ASN A 85 -2.75 10.67 -8.21
N ASN A 86 -1.46 10.65 -7.87
CA ASN A 86 -0.65 9.43 -7.88
C ASN A 86 -1.16 8.45 -6.81
N TYR A 87 -1.48 8.95 -5.61
CA TYR A 87 -2.08 8.19 -4.53
C TYR A 87 -3.41 7.55 -4.94
N TYR A 88 -4.33 8.35 -5.51
CA TYR A 88 -5.61 7.86 -6.01
C TYR A 88 -5.41 6.74 -7.04
N ASN A 89 -4.49 6.94 -7.99
CA ASN A 89 -4.22 5.96 -9.05
C ASN A 89 -3.59 4.67 -8.52
N ALA A 90 -2.64 4.76 -7.59
CA ALA A 90 -1.96 3.62 -6.99
C ALA A 90 -2.94 2.67 -6.28
N ASN A 91 -3.96 3.22 -5.63
CA ASN A 91 -4.94 2.47 -4.86
C ASN A 91 -6.13 1.95 -5.67
N ARG A 92 -6.14 2.11 -7.00
CA ARG A 92 -7.21 1.54 -7.87
C ARG A 92 -7.12 0.02 -8.01
N ILE A 93 -5.99 -0.55 -7.62
CA ILE A 93 -5.69 -1.98 -7.71
C ILE A 93 -5.20 -2.47 -6.36
N ARG A 94 -5.51 -3.73 -6.05
CA ARG A 94 -4.95 -4.40 -4.87
C ARG A 94 -3.45 -4.56 -5.04
N TYR A 95 -2.73 -4.64 -3.93
CA TYR A 95 -1.30 -4.90 -3.88
C TYR A 95 -0.98 -6.00 -2.87
N ALA A 96 0.23 -6.54 -2.93
CA ALA A 96 0.76 -7.47 -1.93
C ALA A 96 1.91 -6.81 -1.16
N LEU A 97 1.96 -7.06 0.15
CA LEU A 97 3.12 -6.76 0.99
C LEU A 97 4.14 -7.89 0.88
N ASN A 98 5.41 -7.53 0.93
CA ASN A 98 6.51 -8.48 0.99
C ASN A 98 7.12 -8.45 2.39
N MET A 99 6.92 -9.53 3.17
CA MET A 99 7.38 -9.60 4.56
C MET A 99 8.88 -9.50 4.73
N ASP A 100 9.66 -9.95 3.74
CA ASP A 100 11.12 -9.88 3.81
C ASP A 100 11.64 -8.43 3.75
N LYS A 101 10.77 -7.49 3.38
CA LYS A 101 11.07 -6.06 3.28
C LYS A 101 10.44 -5.22 4.41
N LEU A 102 9.74 -5.85 5.35
CA LEU A 102 9.15 -5.17 6.50
C LEU A 102 10.02 -5.32 7.75
N PRO A 103 9.89 -4.41 8.74
CA PRO A 103 10.60 -4.53 10.00
C PRO A 103 10.29 -5.86 10.70
N ASN A 104 11.28 -6.41 11.42
CA ASN A 104 11.20 -7.74 12.04
C ASN A 104 10.16 -7.87 13.17
N TYR A 105 9.61 -6.77 13.65
CA TYR A 105 8.53 -6.74 14.65
C TYR A 105 7.14 -6.80 14.01
N VAL A 106 7.04 -6.79 12.68
CA VAL A 106 5.79 -6.92 11.96
C VAL A 106 5.42 -8.38 11.82
N MET A 107 4.16 -8.69 12.09
CA MET A 107 3.58 -10.02 11.89
C MET A 107 2.48 -9.91 10.84
N LEU A 108 2.65 -10.61 9.71
CA LEU A 108 1.60 -10.72 8.70
C LEU A 108 0.54 -11.71 9.16
N LYS A 109 -0.71 -11.30 9.11
CA LYS A 109 -1.86 -12.12 9.44
C LYS A 109 -2.74 -12.28 8.21
N ASP A 110 -3.16 -13.52 7.94
CA ASP A 110 -4.22 -13.73 6.97
C ASP A 110 -5.55 -13.23 7.55
N THR A 111 -6.27 -12.45 6.75
CA THR A 111 -7.64 -12.03 7.06
C THR A 111 -8.60 -13.20 7.26
N GLU A 112 -8.36 -14.38 6.66
CA GLU A 112 -9.19 -15.57 6.84
C GLU A 112 -8.94 -16.29 8.17
N GLU A 113 -7.73 -16.13 8.74
CA GLU A 113 -7.35 -16.70 10.05
C GLU A 113 -7.56 -15.71 11.21
N ALA A 114 -8.02 -14.49 10.91
CA ALA A 114 -8.27 -13.44 11.88
C ALA A 114 -9.35 -13.84 12.89
N GLU A 115 -9.10 -13.70 14.18
CA GLU A 115 -10.20 -13.70 15.14
C GLU A 115 -11.08 -12.47 14.86
N PRO A 116 -12.42 -12.58 14.88
CA PRO A 116 -13.32 -11.47 14.54
C PRO A 116 -13.22 -10.23 15.46
N TYR A 117 -12.34 -10.28 16.46
CA TYR A 117 -12.03 -9.22 17.42
C TYR A 117 -10.53 -8.94 17.57
N SER A 118 -9.66 -9.59 16.79
CA SER A 118 -8.25 -9.24 16.75
C SER A 118 -8.13 -7.95 15.95
N GLY A 119 -7.83 -6.85 16.64
CA GLY A 119 -7.59 -5.59 15.96
C GLY A 119 -6.46 -5.73 14.95
N TYR A 120 -6.55 -5.01 13.83
CA TYR A 120 -5.58 -5.08 12.76
C TYR A 120 -5.10 -3.73 12.29
N THR A 121 -3.84 -3.68 11.87
CA THR A 121 -3.30 -2.56 11.09
C THR A 121 -3.36 -2.88 9.61
N ALA A 122 -3.93 -1.99 8.82
CA ALA A 122 -3.92 -2.08 7.36
C ALA A 122 -3.46 -0.76 6.76
N PHE A 123 -2.72 -0.86 5.66
CA PHE A 123 -2.22 0.26 4.89
C PHE A 123 -2.94 0.35 3.55
N THR A 124 -3.01 1.57 3.04
CA THR A 124 -3.18 1.84 1.61
C THR A 124 -1.83 1.80 0.92
N ARG A 125 -1.84 1.68 -0.40
CA ARG A 125 -0.63 1.80 -1.20
C ARG A 125 -0.12 3.25 -1.12
N PRO A 126 1.17 3.48 -0.83
CA PRO A 126 1.70 4.83 -0.81
C PRO A 126 1.55 5.52 -2.18
N GLY A 127 1.12 6.78 -2.16
CA GLY A 127 1.25 7.68 -3.31
C GLY A 127 2.54 8.46 -3.18
N ILE A 128 3.32 8.56 -4.26
CA ILE A 128 4.60 9.28 -4.27
C ILE A 128 4.47 10.42 -5.29
N SER A 129 4.96 11.62 -4.94
CA SER A 129 5.01 12.77 -5.86
C SER A 129 5.93 12.49 -7.05
N ASN A 130 5.75 13.25 -8.14
CA ASN A 130 6.53 13.02 -9.37
C ASN A 130 8.04 13.28 -9.22
N ASP A 131 8.44 14.13 -8.27
CA ASP A 131 9.84 14.37 -7.92
C ASP A 131 10.42 13.35 -6.95
N GLY A 132 9.59 12.45 -6.40
CA GLY A 132 10.00 11.43 -5.44
C GLY A 132 10.36 11.96 -4.05
N LEU A 133 9.96 13.19 -3.72
CA LEU A 133 10.31 13.85 -2.45
C LEU A 133 9.21 13.80 -1.40
N LEU A 134 7.95 13.59 -1.83
CA LEU A 134 6.79 13.50 -0.95
C LEU A 134 6.10 12.16 -1.14
N ALA A 135 5.58 11.63 -0.04
CA ALA A 135 4.74 10.45 -0.05
C ALA A 135 3.54 10.60 0.88
N ILE A 136 2.40 10.02 0.52
CA ILE A 136 1.23 9.91 1.37
C ILE A 136 0.82 8.44 1.50
N VAL A 137 0.47 8.05 2.71
CA VAL A 137 -0.10 6.74 3.00
C VAL A 137 -1.17 6.88 4.08
N GLU A 138 -2.34 6.30 3.82
CA GLU A 138 -3.36 6.08 4.86
C GLU A 138 -3.09 4.74 5.54
N TYR A 139 -3.21 4.72 6.86
CA TYR A 139 -3.20 3.50 7.66
C TYR A 139 -4.37 3.52 8.63
N SER A 140 -4.89 2.34 8.92
CA SER A 140 -6.04 2.18 9.81
C SER A 140 -5.73 1.17 10.89
N SER A 141 -6.21 1.45 12.09
CA SER A 141 -6.28 0.49 13.18
C SER A 141 -7.74 0.14 13.38
N MET A 142 -8.14 -1.07 12.97
CA MET A 142 -9.45 -1.61 13.28
C MET A 142 -9.38 -2.42 14.56
N SER A 143 -10.38 -2.32 15.42
CA SER A 143 -10.50 -3.07 16.68
C SER A 143 -11.76 -3.95 16.71
N ALA A 144 -12.72 -3.69 15.81
CA ALA A 144 -13.90 -4.51 15.53
C ALA A 144 -14.50 -4.11 14.16
N PRO A 145 -15.45 -4.88 13.57
CA PRO A 145 -16.05 -4.62 12.25
C PRO A 145 -16.73 -3.25 12.04
N LEU A 146 -16.80 -2.39 13.07
CA LEU A 146 -17.35 -1.03 13.02
C LEU A 146 -16.62 -0.06 13.98
N ALA A 147 -15.46 -0.45 14.50
CA ALA A 147 -14.69 0.35 15.45
C ALA A 147 -13.24 0.40 14.98
N GLY A 148 -12.84 1.52 14.40
CA GLY A 148 -11.48 1.77 13.98
C GLY A 148 -11.22 3.25 13.80
N CYS A 149 -9.94 3.63 13.74
CA CYS A 149 -9.52 4.95 13.32
C CYS A 149 -8.65 4.83 12.07
N GLY A 150 -8.83 5.78 11.15
CA GLY A 150 -7.93 6.01 10.04
C GLY A 150 -7.00 7.17 10.35
N MET A 151 -5.79 7.07 9.85
CA MET A 151 -4.79 8.12 9.92
C MET A 151 -4.20 8.29 8.51
N ALA A 152 -3.95 9.53 8.12
CA ALA A 152 -3.16 9.84 6.93
C ALA A 152 -1.80 10.36 7.39
N ALA A 153 -0.72 9.81 6.86
CA ALA A 153 0.63 10.31 7.07
C ALA A 153 1.16 10.89 5.76
N LEU A 154 1.68 12.12 5.84
CA LEU A 154 2.50 12.74 4.81
C LEU A 154 3.96 12.63 5.24
N LEU A 155 4.79 12.17 4.32
CA LEU A 155 6.20 11.97 4.52
C LEU A 155 7.01 12.80 3.52
N GLU A 156 8.13 13.33 4.00
CA GLU A 156 9.16 13.99 3.20
C GLU A 156 10.41 13.11 3.17
N LYS A 157 11.08 13.08 2.02
CA LYS A 157 12.35 12.37 1.86
C LYS A 157 13.52 13.29 2.17
N GLU A 158 14.22 13.02 3.27
CA GLU A 158 15.39 13.76 3.73
C GLU A 158 16.59 12.81 3.89
N ASP A 159 17.74 13.18 3.34
CA ASP A 159 18.97 12.37 3.38
C ASP A 159 18.81 10.90 2.93
N GLY A 160 17.82 10.64 2.08
CA GLY A 160 17.50 9.31 1.55
C GLY A 160 16.48 8.52 2.37
N GLU A 161 16.07 9.03 3.53
CA GLU A 161 15.13 8.41 4.45
C GLU A 161 13.77 9.12 4.43
N TRP A 162 12.70 8.37 4.69
CA TRP A 162 11.35 8.94 4.78
C TRP A 162 11.04 9.37 6.21
N GLN A 163 10.67 10.63 6.38
CA GLN A 163 10.28 11.18 7.67
C GLN A 163 8.84 11.68 7.64
N ILE A 164 8.08 11.37 8.68
CA ILE A 164 6.71 11.84 8.82
C ILE A 164 6.74 13.32 9.21
N VAL A 165 6.18 14.17 8.36
CA VAL A 165 6.11 15.63 8.58
C VAL A 165 4.71 16.10 8.96
N TRP A 166 3.69 15.28 8.67
CA TRP A 166 2.31 15.58 9.01
C TRP A 166 1.50 14.30 9.18
N VAL A 167 0.60 14.31 10.15
CA VAL A 167 -0.32 13.22 10.45
C VAL A 167 -1.68 13.80 10.82
N GLU A 168 -2.74 13.28 10.20
CA GLU A 168 -4.12 13.69 10.48
C GLU A 168 -5.02 12.49 10.69
N MET A 169 -5.99 12.63 11.59
CA MET A 169 -6.99 11.60 11.79
C MET A 169 -8.07 11.73 10.71
N ILE A 170 -8.23 10.68 9.91
CA ILE A 170 -9.26 10.62 8.88
C ILE A 170 -10.33 9.61 9.28
N TRP A 171 -11.59 10.02 9.24
CA TRP A 171 -12.69 9.08 9.42
C TRP A 171 -12.77 8.15 8.22
N ILE A 172 -12.72 6.85 8.49
CA ILE A 172 -12.96 5.79 7.51
C ILE A 172 -14.41 5.36 7.74
N SER A 173 -15.27 5.61 6.75
CA SER A 173 -16.69 5.22 6.74
C SER A 173 -16.91 3.89 6.05
#